data_AF-A0A949FP37-F1
#
_entry.id   AF-A0A949FP37-F1
#
_cell.length_a   1.000
_cell.length_b   1.000
_cell.length_c   1.000
_cell.angle_alpha   90.00
_cell.angle_beta   90.00
_cell.angle_gamma   90.00
#
_symmetry.space_group_name_H-M   'P 1'
#
loop_
_entity.id
_entity.type
_entity.pdbx_description
1 polymer ?
#
loop_
_entity_poly.entity_id
_entity_poly.type
_entity_poly.pdbx_seq_one_letter_code
_entity_poly.pdbx_strand_id
1 'polypeptide(L)'
;MQISLKNYQKSLKKIHKIIDETKQNIVKTVDYQKVVMSWKIGEEIEEHLKNKNQNGYGEKFFSELEKDTKISQRTLYRMQAFHKSYPTLPKFETKLNWSHYRTLSAVKSEETRKYLENLVIENALGSDRLEQVVKKIKSQKKPPKKSPTKLHVTRGKLFTYSLTKDGEVDLGFNIFVLRASCVVLGGESVKIPEARSTKHEARNEFTYVAKLERVVDGDTIHVKLDLGFGIKHHEILRLAKINAPEAETKEGKRA
;
A
#
# COMPACT_ATOMS: atom_id res chain seq x y z
N MET A 1 -10.59 57.71 53.15
CA MET A 1 -11.06 57.50 51.77
C MET A 1 -11.53 56.06 51.63
N GLN A 2 -12.85 55.81 51.65
CA GLN A 2 -13.39 54.45 51.44
C GLN A 2 -13.51 54.19 49.94
N ILE A 3 -12.81 53.17 49.43
CA ILE A 3 -12.96 52.74 48.05
C ILE A 3 -14.37 52.15 47.91
N SER A 4 -15.20 52.74 47.05
CA SER A 4 -16.51 52.17 46.71
C SER A 4 -16.31 50.75 46.15
N LEU A 5 -16.89 49.75 46.83
CA LEU A 5 -16.83 48.33 46.48
C LEU A 5 -17.17 48.06 45.01
N LYS A 6 -18.14 48.79 44.44
CA LYS A 6 -18.53 48.67 43.02
C LYS A 6 -17.43 49.15 42.06
N ASN A 7 -16.74 50.24 42.40
CA ASN A 7 -15.65 50.77 41.56
C ASN A 7 -14.42 49.87 41.61
N TYR A 8 -14.10 49.32 42.78
CA TYR A 8 -13.02 48.35 42.95
C TYR A 8 -13.26 47.07 42.13
N GLN A 9 -14.45 46.47 42.23
CA GLN A 9 -14.79 45.27 41.46
C GLN A 9 -14.75 45.50 39.94
N LYS A 10 -15.18 46.68 39.47
CA LYS A 10 -15.09 47.04 38.05
C LYS A 10 -13.63 47.14 37.58
N SER A 11 -12.76 47.77 38.37
CA SER A 11 -11.33 47.85 38.07
C SER A 11 -10.67 46.47 38.09
N LEU A 12 -10.98 45.63 39.08
CA LEU A 12 -10.47 44.27 39.19
C LEU A 12 -10.86 43.39 37.99
N LYS A 13 -12.13 43.46 37.53
CA LYS A 13 -12.55 42.77 36.29
C LYS A 13 -11.80 43.26 35.05
N LYS A 14 -11.55 44.57 34.93
CA LYS A 14 -10.77 45.13 33.82
C LYS A 14 -9.32 44.65 33.85
N ILE A 15 -8.69 44.65 35.01
CA ILE A 15 -7.32 44.17 35.19
C ILE A 15 -7.21 42.69 34.82
N HIS A 16 -8.10 41.83 35.31
CA HIS A 16 -8.13 40.42 34.92
C HIS A 16 -8.30 40.23 33.42
N LYS A 17 -9.21 40.99 32.79
CA LYS A 17 -9.40 40.95 31.34
C LYS A 17 -8.11 41.30 30.57
N ILE A 18 -7.42 42.37 30.97
CA ILE A 18 -6.13 42.77 30.36
C ILE A 18 -5.10 41.64 30.51
N ILE A 19 -5.01 41.03 31.69
CA ILE A 19 -4.08 39.92 31.95
C ILE A 19 -4.40 38.72 31.05
N ASP A 20 -5.66 38.34 30.94
CA ASP A 20 -6.08 37.17 30.15
C ASP A 20 -5.89 37.40 28.66
N GLU A 21 -6.24 38.59 28.14
CA GLU A 21 -6.01 38.98 26.75
C GLU A 21 -4.50 38.99 26.43
N THR A 22 -3.68 39.55 27.32
CA THR A 22 -2.22 39.56 27.16
C THR A 22 -1.65 38.15 27.11
N LYS A 23 -2.07 37.27 28.03
CA LYS A 23 -1.65 35.86 28.06
C LYS A 23 -2.01 35.15 26.75
N GLN A 24 -3.23 35.33 26.25
CA GLN A 24 -3.66 34.72 24.99
C GLN A 24 -2.84 35.23 23.79
N ASN A 25 -2.54 36.53 23.75
CA ASN A 25 -1.74 37.12 22.68
C ASN A 25 -0.28 36.64 22.70
N ILE A 26 0.31 36.45 23.88
CA ILE A 26 1.64 35.87 24.02
C ILE A 26 1.65 34.44 23.44
N VAL A 27 0.68 33.60 23.83
CA VAL A 27 0.60 32.22 23.33
C VAL A 27 0.46 32.19 21.81
N LYS A 28 -0.44 32.99 21.23
CA LYS A 28 -0.63 33.08 19.77
C LYS A 28 0.64 33.51 19.05
N THR A 29 1.34 34.52 19.58
CA THR A 29 2.60 35.02 19.01
C THR A 29 3.68 33.94 19.06
N VAL A 30 3.83 33.24 20.19
CA VAL A 30 4.80 32.16 20.34
C VAL A 30 4.50 31.02 19.37
N ASP A 31 3.24 30.62 19.24
CA ASP A 31 2.83 29.56 18.32
C ASP A 31 3.11 29.93 16.85
N TYR A 32 2.85 31.17 16.46
CA TYR A 32 3.21 31.67 15.15
C TYR A 32 4.71 31.63 14.90
N GLN A 33 5.51 32.17 15.82
CA GLN A 33 6.97 32.20 15.67
C GLN A 33 7.54 30.79 15.59
N LYS A 34 6.96 29.81 16.30
CA LYS A 34 7.33 28.40 16.14
C LYS A 34 7.06 27.87 14.74
N VAL A 35 5.94 28.24 14.12
CA VAL A 35 5.63 27.85 12.73
C VAL A 35 6.65 28.47 11.77
N VAL A 36 6.91 29.78 11.89
CA VAL A 36 7.88 30.50 11.07
C VAL A 36 9.28 29.89 11.20
N MET A 37 9.74 29.69 12.44
CA MET A 37 11.04 29.08 12.74
C MET A 37 11.14 27.68 12.12
N SER A 38 10.11 26.85 12.31
CA SER A 38 10.11 25.48 11.78
C SER A 38 10.13 25.45 10.25
N TRP A 39 9.45 26.41 9.60
CA TRP A 39 9.47 26.53 8.14
C TRP A 39 10.85 26.95 7.62
N LYS A 40 11.46 27.98 8.22
CA LYS A 40 12.80 28.49 7.85
C LYS A 40 13.89 27.45 8.05
N ILE A 41 13.85 26.69 9.15
CA ILE A 41 14.79 25.58 9.36
C ILE A 41 14.62 24.53 8.25
N GLY A 42 13.38 24.23 7.86
CA GLY A 42 13.10 23.30 6.78
C GLY A 42 13.62 23.76 5.41
N GLU A 43 13.54 25.07 5.14
CA GLU A 43 14.09 25.73 3.95
C GLU A 43 15.61 25.59 3.90
N GLU A 44 16.30 26.00 4.96
CA GLU A 44 17.76 25.93 5.09
C GLU A 44 18.28 24.50 4.89
N ILE A 45 17.64 23.51 5.52
CA ILE A 45 17.99 22.09 5.38
C ILE A 45 17.84 21.64 3.92
N GLU A 46 16.76 22.04 3.26
CA GLU A 46 16.51 21.63 1.88
C GLU A 46 17.47 22.28 0.89
N GLU A 47 17.79 23.55 1.08
CA GLU A 47 18.78 24.28 0.28
C GLU A 47 20.16 23.64 0.40
N HIS A 48 20.60 23.31 1.62
CA HIS A 48 21.90 22.66 1.84
C HIS A 48 22.00 21.28 1.19
N LEU A 49 20.90 20.52 1.18
CA LEU A 49 20.86 19.17 0.61
C LEU A 49 20.78 19.18 -0.92
N LYS A 50 20.14 20.17 -1.55
CA LYS A 50 20.09 20.32 -3.02
C LYS A 50 21.47 20.38 -3.65
N ASN A 51 22.44 20.96 -2.94
CA ASN A 51 23.80 21.16 -3.43
C ASN A 51 24.72 19.94 -3.27
N LYS A 52 24.23 18.82 -2.69
CA LYS A 52 25.08 17.67 -2.34
C LYS A 52 24.37 16.33 -2.60
N ASN A 53 24.63 15.74 -3.78
CA ASN A 53 24.10 14.44 -4.22
C ASN A 53 24.99 13.25 -3.83
N GLN A 54 25.53 13.22 -2.60
CA GLN A 54 26.32 12.09 -2.13
C GLN A 54 25.49 11.14 -1.26
N ASN A 55 25.48 9.86 -1.61
CA ASN A 55 24.83 8.81 -0.82
C ASN A 55 25.38 8.80 0.62
N GLY A 56 24.49 8.91 1.60
CA GLY A 56 24.84 8.92 3.03
C GLY A 56 25.22 10.28 3.62
N TYR A 57 25.38 11.34 2.81
CA TYR A 57 25.67 12.69 3.32
C TYR A 57 24.53 13.24 4.19
N GLY A 58 23.28 13.05 3.75
CA GLY A 58 22.11 13.53 4.47
C GLY A 58 22.03 12.97 5.90
N GLU A 59 22.24 11.67 6.08
CA GLU A 59 22.17 11.03 7.41
C GLU A 59 23.22 11.60 8.38
N LYS A 60 24.47 11.78 7.90
CA LYS A 60 25.52 12.44 8.70
C LYS A 60 25.16 13.89 9.04
N PHE A 61 24.66 14.65 8.07
CA PHE A 61 24.25 16.04 8.26
C PHE A 61 23.16 16.19 9.34
N PHE A 62 22.12 15.35 9.30
CA PHE A 62 21.08 15.36 10.34
C PHE A 62 21.64 14.94 11.71
N SER A 63 22.60 14.02 11.76
CA SER A 63 23.25 13.63 13.01
C SER A 63 24.11 14.73 13.61
N GLU A 64 24.79 15.54 12.79
CA GLU A 64 25.56 16.69 13.27
C GLU A 64 24.63 17.81 13.75
N LEU A 65 23.59 18.13 12.97
CA LEU A 65 22.58 19.11 13.37
C LEU A 65 21.92 18.78 14.71
N GLU A 66 21.60 17.51 14.96
CA GLU A 66 21.01 17.11 16.25
C GLU A 66 21.94 17.39 17.44
N LYS A 67 23.24 17.17 17.29
CA LYS A 67 24.23 17.44 18.34
C LYS A 67 24.35 18.93 18.63
N ASP A 68 24.43 19.75 17.59
CA ASP A 68 24.71 21.19 17.73
C ASP A 68 23.46 21.98 18.13
N THR A 69 22.31 21.67 17.53
CA THR A 69 21.06 22.37 17.79
C THR A 69 20.31 21.82 19.00
N LYS A 70 20.64 20.61 19.46
CA LYS A 70 19.88 19.83 20.45
C LYS A 70 18.44 19.53 20.01
N ILE A 71 18.15 19.63 18.71
CA ILE A 71 16.85 19.29 18.12
C ILE A 71 16.95 17.87 17.56
N SER A 72 16.04 16.99 17.99
CA SER A 72 16.04 15.60 17.52
C SER A 72 16.03 15.49 15.98
N GLN A 73 16.72 14.51 15.40
CA GLN A 73 16.68 14.25 13.95
C GLN A 73 15.26 14.16 13.42
N ARG A 74 14.38 13.45 14.14
CA ARG A 74 12.96 13.30 13.79
C ARG A 74 12.25 14.64 13.61
N THR A 75 12.58 15.64 14.44
CA THR A 75 11.99 16.98 14.37
C THR A 75 12.55 17.76 13.19
N LEU A 76 13.85 17.66 12.93
CA LEU A 76 14.50 18.27 11.77
C LEU A 76 13.92 17.72 10.45
N TYR A 77 13.75 16.40 10.33
CA TYR A 77 13.07 15.80 9.16
C TYR A 77 11.63 16.29 8.99
N ARG A 78 10.90 16.52 10.10
CA ARG A 78 9.55 17.07 10.05
C ARG A 78 9.53 18.52 9.59
N MET A 79 10.51 19.33 10.00
CA MET A 79 10.69 20.71 9.55
C MET A 79 11.00 20.75 8.04
N GLN A 80 11.91 19.90 7.57
CA GLN A 80 12.18 19.73 6.14
C GLN A 80 10.93 19.30 5.36
N ALA A 81 10.20 18.29 5.84
CA ALA A 81 8.97 17.82 5.20
C ALA A 81 7.87 18.90 5.19
N PHE A 82 7.84 19.76 6.21
CA PHE A 82 6.92 20.90 6.27
C PHE A 82 7.22 21.90 5.15
N HIS A 83 8.46 22.34 4.98
CA HIS A 83 8.84 23.23 3.88
C HIS A 83 8.57 22.60 2.49
N LYS A 84 8.87 21.30 2.32
CA LYS A 84 8.53 20.56 1.07
C LYS A 84 7.04 20.57 0.75
N SER A 85 6.21 20.43 1.79
CA SER A 85 4.76 20.39 1.62
C SER A 85 4.20 21.79 1.39
N TYR A 86 4.79 22.82 2.00
CA TYR A 86 4.36 24.22 1.92
C TYR A 86 5.49 25.08 1.34
N PRO A 87 5.60 25.19 0.00
CA PRO A 87 6.68 25.95 -0.65
C PRO A 87 6.69 27.43 -0.29
N THR A 88 5.55 27.97 0.15
CA THR A 88 5.43 29.32 0.71
C THR A 88 5.02 29.22 2.17
N LEU A 89 5.51 30.15 2.98
CA LEU A 89 5.12 30.24 4.39
C LEU A 89 3.59 30.39 4.47
N PRO A 90 2.89 29.51 5.21
CA PRO A 90 1.45 29.62 5.38
C PRO A 90 1.06 30.97 5.98
N LYS A 91 -0.09 31.51 5.56
CA LYS A 91 -0.64 32.73 6.16
C LYS A 91 -0.84 32.52 7.66
N PHE A 92 -0.56 33.56 8.44
CA PHE A 92 -0.76 33.51 9.88
C PHE A 92 -2.23 33.23 10.19
N GLU A 93 -2.49 32.12 10.87
CA GLU A 93 -3.81 31.73 11.34
C GLU A 93 -3.72 31.36 12.81
N THR A 94 -4.48 32.05 13.65
CA THR A 94 -4.36 31.93 15.13
C THR A 94 -4.69 30.53 15.66
N LYS A 95 -5.44 29.74 14.90
CA LYS A 95 -5.89 28.39 15.28
C LYS A 95 -4.91 27.29 14.86
N LEU A 96 -3.98 27.59 13.95
CA LEU A 96 -2.99 26.63 13.46
C LEU A 96 -1.63 26.91 14.10
N ASN A 97 -0.99 25.84 14.58
CA ASN A 97 0.31 25.90 15.24
C ASN A 97 1.23 24.83 14.67
N TRP A 98 2.48 24.80 15.12
CA TRP A 98 3.48 23.84 14.62
C TRP A 98 3.03 22.37 14.72
N SER A 99 2.33 21.99 15.79
CA SER A 99 1.83 20.62 15.96
C SER A 99 0.78 20.25 14.90
N HIS A 100 -0.08 21.20 14.51
CA HIS A 100 -1.01 21.00 13.39
C HIS A 100 -0.25 20.81 12.08
N TYR A 101 0.67 21.72 11.75
CA TYR A 101 1.44 21.67 10.50
C TYR A 101 2.32 20.43 10.38
N ARG A 102 2.85 19.91 11.49
CA ARG A 102 3.55 18.63 11.54
C ARG A 102 2.68 17.44 11.10
N THR A 103 1.41 17.46 11.45
CA THR A 103 0.45 16.42 11.03
C THR A 103 0.02 16.63 9.59
N LEU A 104 -0.23 17.88 9.20
CA LEU A 104 -0.63 18.24 7.83
C LEU A 104 0.47 17.95 6.81
N SER A 105 1.75 18.22 7.12
CA SER A 105 2.89 17.94 6.23
C SER A 105 3.08 16.45 5.93
N ALA A 106 2.53 15.55 6.74
CA ALA A 106 2.51 14.12 6.47
C ALA A 106 1.42 13.68 5.47
N VAL A 107 0.62 14.62 4.94
CA VAL A 107 -0.44 14.38 3.97
C VAL A 107 0.04 14.82 2.59
N LYS A 108 0.14 13.85 1.66
CA LYS A 108 0.71 14.09 0.31
C LYS A 108 -0.15 15.02 -0.56
N SER A 109 -1.47 14.88 -0.50
CA SER A 109 -2.41 15.65 -1.34
C SER A 109 -2.62 17.05 -0.77
N GLU A 110 -2.39 18.08 -1.59
CA GLU A 110 -2.63 19.48 -1.23
C GLU A 110 -4.11 19.78 -0.94
N GLU A 111 -5.03 19.25 -1.76
CA GLU A 111 -6.46 19.39 -1.55
C GLU A 111 -6.90 18.84 -0.19
N THR A 112 -6.38 17.67 0.18
CA THR A 112 -6.67 17.05 1.49
C THR A 112 -6.10 17.91 2.62
N ARG A 113 -4.94 18.56 2.43
CA ARG A 113 -4.36 19.47 3.43
C ARG A 113 -5.21 20.71 3.63
N LYS A 114 -5.63 21.38 2.56
CA LYS A 114 -6.52 22.56 2.62
C LYS A 114 -7.85 22.24 3.31
N TYR A 115 -8.46 21.11 2.97
CA TYR A 115 -9.68 20.65 3.65
C TYR A 115 -9.46 20.49 5.16
N LEU A 116 -8.37 19.85 5.57
CA LEU A 116 -8.05 19.64 6.98
C LEU A 116 -7.70 20.94 7.72
N GLU A 117 -7.04 21.89 7.06
CA GLU A 117 -6.79 23.23 7.59
C GLU A 117 -8.11 23.95 7.88
N ASN A 118 -9.01 24.01 6.90
CA ASN A 118 -10.33 24.61 7.08
C ASN A 118 -11.11 23.93 8.20
N LEU A 119 -11.06 22.59 8.27
CA LEU A 119 -11.71 21.84 9.34
C LEU A 119 -11.19 22.23 10.73
N VAL A 120 -9.88 22.45 10.88
CA VAL A 120 -9.27 22.92 12.13
C VAL A 120 -9.70 24.34 12.45
N ILE A 121 -9.73 25.22 11.45
CA ILE A 121 -10.13 26.63 11.61
C ILE A 121 -11.60 26.73 12.03
N GLU A 122 -12.50 25.99 11.40
CA GLU A 122 -13.94 26.02 11.68
C GLU A 122 -14.25 25.43 13.06
N ASN A 123 -13.63 24.30 13.41
CA ASN A 123 -14.00 23.53 14.59
C ASN A 123 -13.04 23.69 15.77
N ALA A 124 -12.02 24.55 15.65
CA ALA A 124 -10.94 24.73 16.63
C ALA A 124 -10.37 23.38 17.11
N LEU A 125 -10.11 22.47 16.17
CA LEU A 125 -9.65 21.13 16.50
C LEU A 125 -8.23 21.17 17.06
N GLY A 126 -8.01 20.49 18.19
CA GLY A 126 -6.67 20.25 18.70
C GLY A 126 -5.87 19.29 17.82
N SER A 127 -4.54 19.35 17.94
CA SER A 127 -3.59 18.58 17.11
C SER A 127 -3.83 17.07 17.17
N ASP A 128 -4.21 16.55 18.34
CA ASP A 128 -4.39 15.11 18.55
C ASP A 128 -5.65 14.60 17.84
N ARG A 129 -6.72 15.39 17.84
CA ARG A 129 -7.94 15.10 17.07
C ARG A 129 -7.66 15.15 15.57
N LEU A 130 -6.90 16.14 15.11
CA LEU A 130 -6.48 16.22 13.71
C LEU A 130 -5.69 14.96 13.30
N GLU A 131 -4.77 14.48 14.15
CA GLU A 131 -4.02 13.26 13.88
C GLU A 131 -4.94 12.04 13.73
N GLN A 132 -5.97 11.92 14.56
CA GLN A 132 -6.97 10.84 14.44
C GLN A 132 -7.77 10.94 13.15
N VAL A 133 -8.20 12.14 12.75
CA VAL A 133 -8.92 12.36 11.49
C VAL A 133 -8.03 11.98 10.30
N VAL A 134 -6.76 12.39 10.29
CA VAL A 134 -5.80 12.01 9.25
C VAL A 134 -5.59 10.50 9.19
N LYS A 135 -5.49 9.81 10.34
CA LYS A 135 -5.41 8.35 10.40
C LYS A 135 -6.65 7.69 9.79
N LYS A 136 -7.85 8.18 10.11
CA LYS A 136 -9.12 7.69 9.54
C LYS A 136 -9.17 7.87 8.02
N ILE A 137 -8.82 9.05 7.51
CA ILE A 137 -8.76 9.32 6.07
C ILE A 137 -7.76 8.38 5.38
N LYS A 138 -6.59 8.15 5.97
CA LYS A 138 -5.58 7.21 5.43
C LYS A 138 -6.09 5.77 5.43
N SER A 139 -6.86 5.35 6.43
CA SER A 139 -7.49 4.02 6.45
C SER A 139 -8.62 3.86 5.44
N GLN A 140 -9.40 4.91 5.18
CA GLN A 140 -10.48 4.91 4.18
C GLN A 140 -9.94 4.97 2.74
N LYS A 141 -8.81 5.67 2.50
CA LYS A 141 -8.13 5.72 1.21
C LYS A 141 -7.29 4.48 0.88
N LYS A 142 -7.01 3.61 1.86
CA LYS A 142 -6.45 2.29 1.54
C LYS A 142 -7.52 1.53 0.76
N PRO A 143 -7.22 0.96 -0.42
CA PRO A 143 -8.15 0.02 -1.02
C PRO A 143 -8.47 -1.03 0.03
N PRO A 144 -9.73 -1.50 0.14
CA PRO A 144 -10.04 -2.61 1.02
C PRO A 144 -8.98 -3.68 0.75
N LYS A 145 -8.35 -4.22 1.81
CA LYS A 145 -7.55 -5.45 1.67
C LYS A 145 -8.42 -6.36 0.82
N LYS A 146 -8.03 -6.63 -0.42
CA LYS A 146 -8.80 -7.51 -1.29
C LYS A 146 -8.96 -8.78 -0.46
N SER A 147 -10.18 -9.07 -0.01
CA SER A 147 -10.50 -10.43 0.39
C SER A 147 -10.02 -11.30 -0.77
N PRO A 148 -9.36 -12.45 -0.51
CA PRO A 148 -8.81 -13.27 -1.59
C PRO A 148 -9.92 -13.45 -2.61
N THR A 149 -9.76 -12.81 -3.79
CA THR A 149 -10.75 -12.86 -4.86
C THR A 149 -10.94 -14.33 -5.13
N LYS A 150 -12.13 -14.87 -4.85
CA LYS A 150 -12.40 -16.29 -5.03
C LYS A 150 -12.13 -16.59 -6.50
N LEU A 151 -11.08 -17.35 -6.79
CA LEU A 151 -10.68 -17.65 -8.17
C LEU A 151 -11.85 -18.36 -8.84
N HIS A 152 -12.41 -17.73 -9.88
CA HIS A 152 -13.42 -18.38 -10.72
C HIS A 152 -12.69 -19.35 -11.65
N VAL A 153 -12.74 -20.63 -11.31
CA VAL A 153 -12.17 -21.71 -12.12
C VAL A 153 -13.26 -22.22 -13.06
N THR A 154 -13.10 -21.97 -14.36
CA THR A 154 -13.90 -22.65 -15.39
C THR A 154 -13.24 -24.00 -15.67
N ARG A 155 -13.91 -25.09 -15.33
CA ARG A 155 -13.43 -26.43 -15.68
C ARG A 155 -13.72 -26.72 -17.15
N GLY A 156 -12.69 -27.10 -17.91
CA GLY A 156 -12.86 -27.65 -19.26
C GLY A 156 -13.52 -29.03 -19.23
N LYS A 157 -13.83 -29.58 -20.41
CA LYS A 157 -14.28 -30.97 -20.54
C LYS A 157 -13.07 -31.89 -20.49
N LEU A 158 -13.11 -32.94 -19.66
CA LEU A 158 -12.01 -33.91 -19.56
C LEU A 158 -11.69 -34.52 -20.92
N PHE A 159 -10.41 -34.82 -21.14
CA PHE A 159 -9.88 -35.44 -22.36
C PHE A 159 -10.15 -34.60 -23.61
N THR A 160 -9.89 -33.29 -23.49
CA THR A 160 -9.90 -32.35 -24.62
C THR A 160 -8.46 -32.19 -25.15
N TYR A 161 -8.28 -32.36 -26.46
CA TYR A 161 -6.99 -32.43 -27.15
C TYR A 161 -7.00 -31.58 -28.43
N SER A 162 -5.81 -31.22 -28.91
CA SER A 162 -5.60 -30.65 -30.24
C SER A 162 -5.44 -31.75 -31.30
N LEU A 163 -5.73 -31.40 -32.56
CA LEU A 163 -5.42 -32.23 -33.72
C LEU A 163 -4.32 -31.57 -34.54
N THR A 164 -3.33 -32.35 -34.94
CA THR A 164 -2.30 -31.89 -35.88
C THR A 164 -2.84 -31.85 -37.31
N LYS A 165 -2.16 -31.12 -38.20
CA LYS A 165 -2.53 -31.06 -39.62
C LYS A 165 -2.42 -32.43 -40.30
N ASP A 166 -1.56 -33.29 -39.77
CA ASP A 166 -1.27 -34.64 -40.26
C ASP A 166 -2.25 -35.69 -39.70
N GLY A 167 -3.25 -35.26 -38.92
CA GLY A 167 -4.33 -36.11 -38.44
C GLY A 167 -4.03 -36.87 -37.13
N GLU A 168 -2.94 -36.54 -36.45
CA GLU A 168 -2.58 -37.08 -35.14
C GLU A 168 -3.32 -36.32 -34.02
N VAL A 169 -3.57 -37.02 -32.92
CA VAL A 169 -4.08 -36.41 -31.68
C VAL A 169 -2.89 -35.98 -30.84
N ASP A 170 -2.80 -34.69 -30.56
CA ASP A 170 -1.78 -34.10 -29.69
C ASP A 170 -2.31 -34.14 -28.24
N LEU A 171 -1.65 -34.93 -27.40
CA LEU A 171 -1.97 -35.07 -25.97
C LEU A 171 -1.19 -34.06 -25.11
N GLY A 172 -0.60 -33.03 -25.72
CA GLY A 172 0.33 -32.12 -25.07
C GLY A 172 1.64 -32.82 -24.70
N PHE A 173 2.55 -32.06 -24.07
CA PHE A 173 3.84 -32.58 -23.56
C PHE A 173 4.70 -33.30 -24.62
N ASN A 174 4.52 -32.94 -25.90
CA ASN A 174 5.19 -33.59 -27.04
C ASN A 174 4.84 -35.08 -27.19
N ILE A 175 3.62 -35.47 -26.81
CA ILE A 175 3.08 -36.83 -26.92
C ILE A 175 1.96 -36.83 -27.97
N PHE A 176 2.13 -37.63 -29.02
CA PHE A 176 1.18 -37.73 -30.13
C PHE A 176 0.68 -39.17 -30.32
N VAL A 177 -0.59 -39.33 -30.66
CA VAL A 177 -1.20 -40.63 -30.93
C VAL A 177 -1.86 -40.60 -32.32
N LEU A 178 -1.50 -41.57 -33.16
CA LEU A 178 -2.14 -41.77 -34.46
C LEU A 178 -3.63 -42.07 -34.29
N ARG A 179 -4.46 -41.57 -35.21
CA ARG A 179 -5.90 -41.80 -35.22
C ARG A 179 -6.25 -43.23 -35.67
N ALA A 180 -5.72 -44.25 -34.99
CA ALA A 180 -6.09 -45.65 -35.14
C ALA A 180 -5.52 -46.51 -33.99
N SER A 181 -6.34 -46.85 -33.01
CA SER A 181 -6.19 -48.10 -32.24
C SER A 181 -7.46 -48.41 -31.45
N CYS A 182 -8.43 -49.00 -32.15
CA CYS A 182 -9.35 -49.96 -31.55
C CYS A 182 -8.52 -51.24 -31.36
N VAL A 183 -8.03 -51.50 -30.15
CA VAL A 183 -7.31 -52.75 -29.85
C VAL A 183 -8.37 -53.84 -29.64
N VAL A 184 -8.54 -54.72 -30.63
CA VAL A 184 -9.40 -55.91 -30.51
C VAL A 184 -8.56 -57.02 -29.90
N LEU A 185 -8.78 -57.32 -28.62
CA LEU A 185 -8.35 -58.56 -28.00
C LEU A 185 -9.60 -59.23 -27.39
N GLY A 186 -10.03 -60.32 -28.01
CA GLY A 186 -10.92 -61.30 -27.36
C GLY A 186 -12.36 -60.85 -27.08
N GLY A 187 -13.10 -60.41 -28.09
CA GLY A 187 -14.57 -60.56 -28.09
C GLY A 187 -15.40 -59.63 -27.20
N GLU A 188 -14.81 -58.67 -26.50
CA GLU A 188 -15.56 -57.59 -25.84
C GLU A 188 -15.10 -56.22 -26.36
N SER A 189 -16.05 -55.44 -26.89
CA SER A 189 -15.81 -54.11 -27.43
C SER A 189 -15.79 -53.07 -26.33
N VAL A 190 -14.60 -52.64 -25.90
CA VAL A 190 -14.46 -51.44 -25.07
C VAL A 190 -14.53 -50.22 -25.99
N LYS A 191 -15.65 -49.49 -25.96
CA LYS A 191 -15.74 -48.16 -26.56
C LYS A 191 -14.65 -47.29 -25.95
N ILE A 192 -13.74 -46.77 -26.80
CA ILE A 192 -12.82 -45.70 -26.40
C ILE A 192 -13.69 -44.56 -25.85
N PRO A 193 -13.50 -44.09 -24.61
CA PRO A 193 -14.29 -43.00 -24.07
C PRO A 193 -14.16 -41.82 -25.02
N GLU A 194 -15.31 -41.36 -25.52
CA GLU A 194 -15.48 -40.40 -26.62
C GLU A 194 -14.41 -39.29 -26.66
N ALA A 195 -13.32 -39.52 -27.41
CA ALA A 195 -12.38 -38.45 -27.75
C ALA A 195 -13.11 -37.48 -28.69
N ARG A 196 -13.59 -36.36 -28.15
CA ARG A 196 -14.29 -35.33 -28.91
C ARG A 196 -13.29 -34.26 -29.33
N SER A 197 -12.93 -34.24 -30.60
CA SER A 197 -12.13 -33.17 -31.20
C SER A 197 -13.00 -31.94 -31.48
N THR A 198 -12.61 -30.76 -30.98
CA THR A 198 -13.23 -29.47 -31.35
C THR A 198 -12.39 -28.75 -32.40
N LYS A 199 -13.01 -28.29 -33.50
CA LYS A 199 -12.41 -27.32 -34.43
C LYS A 199 -12.52 -25.92 -33.81
N HIS A 200 -11.56 -25.52 -32.99
CA HIS A 200 -11.47 -24.13 -32.53
C HIS A 200 -10.08 -23.57 -32.79
N GLU A 201 -10.02 -22.49 -33.56
CA GLU A 201 -8.93 -21.54 -33.53
C GLU A 201 -9.01 -20.75 -32.21
N ALA A 202 -7.85 -20.58 -31.56
CA ALA A 202 -7.60 -19.84 -30.33
C ALA A 202 -7.65 -20.63 -29.01
N ARG A 203 -6.43 -20.89 -28.50
CA ARG A 203 -5.99 -21.47 -27.22
C ARG A 203 -5.87 -22.99 -27.22
N ASN A 204 -4.65 -23.47 -27.01
CA ASN A 204 -4.31 -24.88 -26.74
C ASN A 204 -4.91 -25.30 -25.39
N GLU A 205 -6.23 -25.48 -25.34
CA GLU A 205 -6.96 -25.87 -24.13
C GLU A 205 -6.94 -27.39 -23.97
N PHE A 206 -5.89 -27.86 -23.33
CA PHE A 206 -5.79 -29.24 -22.88
C PHE A 206 -6.48 -29.44 -21.53
N THR A 207 -7.26 -30.50 -21.38
CA THR A 207 -7.91 -30.81 -20.10
C THR A 207 -7.75 -32.29 -19.74
N TYR A 208 -7.12 -32.57 -18.60
CA TYR A 208 -6.78 -33.91 -18.13
C TYR A 208 -7.33 -34.19 -16.75
N VAL A 209 -7.36 -35.47 -16.36
CA VAL A 209 -7.44 -35.84 -14.95
C VAL A 209 -6.03 -35.75 -14.37
N ALA A 210 -5.86 -34.97 -13.31
CA ALA A 210 -4.60 -34.81 -12.61
C ALA A 210 -4.72 -35.32 -11.18
N LYS A 211 -3.76 -36.14 -10.74
CA LYS A 211 -3.56 -36.48 -9.33
C LYS A 211 -2.37 -35.70 -8.80
N LEU A 212 -2.60 -34.91 -7.75
CA LEU A 212 -1.54 -34.19 -7.05
C LEU A 212 -0.67 -35.19 -6.28
N GLU A 213 0.63 -35.19 -6.54
CA GLU A 213 1.59 -36.03 -5.82
C GLU A 213 2.29 -35.25 -4.70
N ARG A 214 2.71 -34.01 -5.00
CA ARG A 214 3.39 -33.13 -4.04
C ARG A 214 3.18 -31.66 -4.39
N VAL A 215 3.08 -30.80 -3.37
CA VAL A 215 3.20 -29.34 -3.53
C VAL A 215 4.65 -28.95 -3.27
N VAL A 216 5.26 -28.20 -4.19
CA VAL A 216 6.63 -27.69 -4.03
C VAL A 216 6.58 -26.35 -3.32
N ASP A 217 5.92 -25.38 -3.96
CA ASP A 217 5.74 -24.00 -3.48
C ASP A 217 4.29 -23.55 -3.73
N GLY A 218 3.94 -22.33 -3.32
CA GLY A 218 2.58 -21.80 -3.44
C GLY A 218 2.04 -21.69 -4.87
N ASP A 219 2.90 -21.79 -5.90
CA ASP A 219 2.52 -21.79 -7.30
C ASP A 219 2.99 -23.03 -8.09
N THR A 220 3.70 -23.98 -7.49
CA THR A 220 4.35 -25.09 -8.21
C THR A 220 4.01 -26.44 -7.60
N ILE A 221 3.52 -27.38 -8.42
CA ILE A 221 3.02 -28.69 -8.00
C ILE A 221 3.56 -29.83 -8.88
N HIS A 222 3.79 -30.99 -8.27
CA HIS A 222 4.08 -32.24 -8.97
C HIS A 222 2.77 -33.00 -9.16
N VAL A 223 2.45 -33.37 -10.39
CA VAL A 223 1.21 -34.05 -10.72
C VAL A 223 1.45 -35.27 -11.59
N LYS A 224 0.57 -36.24 -11.44
CA LYS A 224 0.39 -37.36 -12.35
C LYS A 224 -0.85 -37.12 -13.19
N LEU A 225 -0.64 -36.86 -14.47
CA LEU A 225 -1.67 -36.63 -15.47
C LEU A 225 -2.08 -37.95 -16.10
N ASP A 226 -3.38 -38.18 -16.20
CA ASP A 226 -3.97 -39.19 -17.08
C ASP A 226 -4.34 -38.49 -18.39
N LEU A 227 -3.53 -38.76 -19.42
CA LEU A 227 -3.72 -38.16 -20.75
C LEU A 227 -4.77 -38.91 -21.57
N GLY A 228 -5.41 -39.94 -21.01
CA GLY A 228 -6.24 -40.88 -21.75
C GLY A 228 -5.40 -41.92 -22.50
N PHE A 229 -6.05 -42.80 -23.27
CA PHE A 229 -5.39 -43.85 -24.07
C PHE A 229 -4.47 -44.80 -23.27
N GLY A 230 -4.64 -44.89 -21.95
CA GLY A 230 -3.76 -45.66 -21.06
C GLY A 230 -2.42 -45.00 -20.74
N ILE A 231 -2.22 -43.74 -21.16
CA ILE A 231 -0.97 -43.01 -21.00
C ILE A 231 -1.02 -42.17 -19.72
N LYS A 232 -0.02 -42.36 -18.86
CA LYS A 232 0.19 -41.59 -17.63
C LYS A 232 1.47 -40.78 -17.74
N HIS A 233 1.39 -39.50 -17.41
CA HIS A 233 2.52 -38.57 -17.50
C HIS A 233 2.78 -37.91 -16.14
N HIS A 234 4.03 -37.84 -15.71
CA HIS A 234 4.41 -37.15 -14.48
C HIS A 234 5.05 -35.81 -14.86
N GLU A 235 4.56 -34.71 -14.30
CA GLU A 235 5.02 -33.38 -14.68
C GLU A 235 5.03 -32.42 -13.48
N ILE A 236 5.93 -31.44 -13.54
CA ILE A 236 5.98 -30.32 -12.60
C ILE A 236 5.25 -29.14 -13.25
N LEU A 237 4.11 -28.75 -12.70
CA LEU A 237 3.28 -27.67 -13.22
C LEU A 237 3.37 -26.43 -12.35
N ARG A 238 3.51 -25.27 -13.00
CA ARG A 238 3.36 -23.96 -12.37
C ARG A 238 1.97 -23.39 -12.66
N LEU A 239 1.26 -22.98 -11.61
CA LEU A 239 -0.07 -22.40 -11.69
C LEU A 239 0.00 -20.98 -12.26
N ALA A 240 -0.55 -20.80 -13.46
CA ALA A 240 -0.57 -19.50 -14.11
C ALA A 240 -1.28 -18.44 -13.24
N LYS A 241 -0.68 -17.25 -13.18
CA LYS A 241 -1.18 -16.08 -12.41
C LYS A 241 -1.13 -16.23 -10.89
N ILE A 242 -0.50 -17.27 -10.37
CA ILE A 242 -0.11 -17.39 -8.97
C ILE A 242 1.41 -17.23 -8.94
N ASN A 243 1.91 -16.23 -8.21
CA ASN A 243 3.33 -16.02 -8.00
C ASN A 243 3.57 -16.12 -6.50
N ALA A 244 4.21 -17.20 -6.07
CA ALA A 244 4.54 -17.43 -4.66
C ALA A 244 6.06 -17.28 -4.45
N PRO A 245 6.49 -16.72 -3.30
CA PRO A 245 7.90 -16.79 -2.90
C PRO A 245 8.27 -18.24 -2.59
N GLU A 246 9.53 -18.60 -2.82
CA GLU A 246 10.07 -19.95 -2.56
C GLU A 246 9.86 -20.33 -1.08
N ALA A 247 9.45 -21.57 -0.82
CA ALA A 247 9.08 -22.03 0.53
C ALA A 247 10.21 -21.87 1.56
N GLU A 248 11.47 -21.96 1.13
CA GLU A 248 12.64 -21.86 2.01
C GLU A 248 12.98 -20.42 2.43
N THR A 249 12.43 -19.42 1.75
CA THR A 249 12.69 -18.01 2.06
C THR A 249 11.94 -17.55 3.31
N LYS A 250 12.43 -16.48 3.96
CA LYS A 250 11.73 -15.86 5.11
C LYS A 250 10.32 -15.37 4.75
N GLU A 251 10.09 -15.05 3.48
CA GLU A 251 8.79 -14.64 2.95
C GLU A 251 7.89 -15.85 2.71
N GLY A 252 8.42 -16.95 2.17
CA GLY A 252 7.73 -18.23 2.03
C GLY A 252 7.28 -18.83 3.37
N LYS A 253 8.14 -18.80 4.41
CA LYS A 253 7.79 -19.29 5.76
C LYS A 253 6.73 -18.46 6.49
N ARG A 254 6.43 -17.25 6.01
CA ARG A 254 5.43 -16.33 6.59
C ARG A 254 4.07 -16.35 5.89
N ALA A 255 4.02 -16.85 4.67
CA ALA A 255 2.81 -16.92 3.84
C ALA A 255 1.91 -18.08 4.26
#